data_AF-A0A933EP93-F1
#
_entry.id   AF-A0A933EP93-F1
#
_cell.length_a   1.000
_cell.length_b   1.000
_cell.length_c   1.000
_cell.angle_alpha   90.00
_cell.angle_beta   90.00
_cell.angle_gamma   90.00
#
_symmetry.space_group_name_H-M   'P 1'
#
loop_
_entity.id
_entity.type
_entity.pdbx_description
1 polymer ?
#
loop_
_entity_poly.entity_id
_entity_poly.type
_entity_poly.pdbx_seq_one_letter_code
_entity_poly.pdbx_strand_id
1 'polypeptide(L)'
;MGSEILIWYLLFWGSLGLVAYVYFGYPLLMWVLASLLGKTVGKKDIAPTVSLIIAAHNEEKVIEEKLENALALDYPAGKLEVIVASDHSVDRTNEIVRGFADRGVILNALPRVGKSVAQNRTVPLATGEIVVFSDANSVFRHDALRKLVRNFADPSVGAVSGKLAIVNEQDSSTSAGEGSYWRYENFLRTQESRLWSCIMANATIFALRRDLYRPIDPGFSEDFVLPLWVAADGRRTVFEPEAICYERTASTPRDEFHMRVRNTHGDSYGLFKLRCMLSPFHPFLAFQVLSHKLLRWSVGYFCVLMLLSNVFLLADPLYQFLLLGQAIFYLAALVGLLLERQGKSSPPFYVPYYFSLTSFALMVGLFKSLIGVRYVTMWETAESFR
;
A
#
# COMPACT_ATOMS: atom_id res chain seq x y z
N MET A 1 -44.63 -0.33 13.36
CA MET A 1 -43.57 -0.31 12.33
C MET A 1 -43.52 -1.68 11.68
N GLY A 2 -43.79 -1.78 10.38
CA GLY A 2 -43.69 -3.04 9.65
C GLY A 2 -42.23 -3.54 9.64
N SER A 3 -42.03 -4.85 9.65
CA SER A 3 -40.71 -5.48 9.53
C SER A 3 -39.90 -4.97 8.33
N GLU A 4 -40.59 -4.56 7.27
CA GLU A 4 -40.00 -3.98 6.04
C GLU A 4 -39.39 -2.60 6.23
N ILE A 5 -39.85 -1.80 7.21
CA ILE A 5 -39.24 -0.49 7.48
C ILE A 5 -37.99 -0.67 8.36
N LEU A 6 -38.04 -1.62 9.31
CA LEU A 6 -36.93 -1.89 10.23
C LEU A 6 -35.62 -2.26 9.49
N ILE A 7 -35.71 -3.00 8.38
CA ILE A 7 -34.52 -3.37 7.60
C ILE A 7 -33.78 -2.14 7.07
N TRP A 8 -34.49 -1.08 6.65
CA TRP A 8 -33.88 0.13 6.14
C TRP A 8 -33.17 0.91 7.26
N TYR A 9 -33.76 0.97 8.46
CA TYR A 9 -33.08 1.53 9.64
C TYR A 9 -31.78 0.79 9.95
N LEU A 10 -31.81 -0.55 9.94
CA LEU A 10 -30.63 -1.38 10.19
C LEU A 10 -29.55 -1.19 9.11
N LEU A 11 -29.95 -1.13 7.83
CA LEU A 11 -29.03 -0.88 6.72
C LEU A 11 -28.39 0.51 6.81
N PHE A 12 -29.16 1.54 7.12
CA PHE A 12 -28.66 2.90 7.26
C PHE A 12 -27.66 3.02 8.41
N TRP A 13 -28.09 2.69 9.64
CA TRP A 13 -27.27 2.84 10.83
C TRP A 13 -26.10 1.84 10.87
N GLY A 14 -26.30 0.62 10.34
CA GLY A 14 -25.23 -0.35 10.17
C GLY A 14 -24.15 0.15 9.20
N SER A 15 -24.55 0.70 8.04
CA SER A 15 -23.61 1.26 7.07
C SER A 15 -22.86 2.46 7.63
N LEU A 16 -23.58 3.41 8.25
CA LEU A 16 -22.98 4.58 8.90
C LEU A 16 -22.01 4.15 10.01
N GLY A 17 -22.41 3.21 10.86
CA GLY A 17 -21.58 2.66 11.92
C GLY A 17 -20.32 1.98 11.40
N LEU A 18 -20.39 1.22 10.30
CA LEU A 18 -19.23 0.59 9.67
C LEU A 18 -18.28 1.62 9.03
N VAL A 19 -18.80 2.65 8.36
CA VAL A 19 -17.98 3.75 7.83
C VAL A 19 -17.28 4.50 8.97
N ALA A 20 -18.01 4.83 10.04
CA ALA A 20 -17.44 5.48 11.22
C ALA A 20 -16.40 4.60 11.91
N TYR A 21 -16.65 3.28 12.00
CA TYR A 21 -15.70 2.33 12.54
C TYR A 21 -14.41 2.30 11.70
N VAL A 22 -14.48 2.19 10.38
CA VAL A 22 -13.30 2.10 9.51
C VAL A 22 -12.39 3.32 9.64
N TYR A 23 -12.96 4.53 9.67
CA TYR A 23 -12.17 5.77 9.65
C TYR A 23 -11.83 6.34 11.04
N PHE A 24 -12.60 5.99 12.08
CA PHE A 24 -12.41 6.52 13.42
C PHE A 24 -12.29 5.43 14.48
N GLY A 25 -13.22 4.47 14.48
CA GLY A 25 -13.26 3.39 15.48
C GLY A 25 -12.01 2.51 15.49
N TYR A 26 -11.60 1.99 14.34
CA TYR A 26 -10.44 1.12 14.21
C TYR A 26 -9.11 1.84 14.53
N PRO A 27 -8.82 3.04 14.00
CA PRO A 27 -7.63 3.79 14.41
C PRO A 27 -7.58 4.09 15.91
N LEU A 28 -8.71 4.50 16.50
CA LEU A 28 -8.79 4.76 17.94
C LEU A 28 -8.52 3.48 18.74
N LEU A 29 -9.15 2.37 18.34
CA LEU A 29 -8.95 1.06 18.97
C LEU A 29 -7.48 0.61 18.87
N MET A 30 -6.86 0.72 17.69
CA MET A 30 -5.45 0.39 17.51
C MET A 30 -4.54 1.26 18.36
N TRP A 31 -4.83 2.57 18.44
CA TRP A 31 -4.07 3.48 19.29
C TRP A 31 -4.19 3.15 20.78
N VAL A 32 -5.41 2.89 21.27
CA VAL A 32 -5.65 2.49 22.67
C VAL A 32 -4.94 1.17 22.96
N LEU A 33 -5.14 0.14 22.15
CA LEU A 33 -4.51 -1.16 22.34
C LEU A 33 -2.97 -1.08 22.24
N ALA A 34 -2.43 -0.32 21.29
CA ALA A 34 -0.98 -0.11 21.18
C ALA A 34 -0.39 0.70 22.35
N SER A 35 -1.18 1.57 22.97
CA SER A 35 -0.77 2.33 24.16
C SER A 35 -0.78 1.47 25.41
N LEU A 36 -1.71 0.51 25.52
CA LEU A 36 -1.85 -0.37 26.68
C LEU A 36 -0.99 -1.64 26.60
N LEU A 37 -0.87 -2.23 25.41
CA LEU A 37 -0.29 -3.56 25.16
C LEU A 37 0.91 -3.51 24.20
N GLY A 38 1.37 -2.31 23.83
CA GLY A 38 2.42 -2.11 22.84
C GLY A 38 3.73 -2.78 23.22
N LYS A 39 4.41 -3.34 22.21
CA LYS A 39 5.71 -4.00 22.31
C LYS A 39 6.76 -3.17 21.59
N THR A 40 7.85 -2.88 22.28
CA THR A 40 9.05 -2.29 21.66
C THR A 40 9.75 -3.33 20.80
N VAL A 41 10.28 -2.91 19.65
CA VAL A 41 11.20 -3.74 18.85
C VAL A 41 12.59 -3.60 19.44
N GLY A 42 13.29 -4.72 19.65
CA GLY A 42 14.67 -4.74 20.15
C GLY A 42 15.71 -4.26 19.13
N LYS A 43 15.61 -2.99 18.70
CA LYS A 43 16.49 -2.40 17.68
C LYS A 43 17.93 -2.33 18.17
N LYS A 44 18.89 -2.71 17.33
CA LYS A 44 20.34 -2.55 17.58
C LYS A 44 21.04 -2.16 16.28
N ASP A 45 22.16 -1.45 16.39
CA ASP A 45 23.00 -1.13 15.23
C ASP A 45 23.73 -2.40 14.76
N ILE A 46 23.06 -3.14 13.89
CA ILE A 46 23.58 -4.33 13.22
C ILE A 46 23.73 -4.03 11.73
N ALA A 47 24.64 -4.74 11.08
CA ALA A 47 24.81 -4.71 9.63
C ALA A 47 24.85 -6.15 9.09
N PRO A 48 23.70 -6.83 8.93
CA PRO A 48 23.63 -8.12 8.24
C PRO A 48 24.01 -7.96 6.75
N THR A 49 24.27 -9.05 6.05
CA THR A 49 24.35 -8.95 4.58
C THR A 49 22.98 -8.65 3.98
N VAL A 50 22.94 -7.75 2.99
CA VAL A 50 21.72 -7.27 2.36
C VAL A 50 21.82 -7.45 0.85
N SER A 51 20.75 -7.97 0.25
CA SER A 51 20.53 -7.90 -1.19
C SER A 51 19.40 -6.90 -1.49
N LEU A 52 19.75 -5.78 -2.11
CA LEU A 52 18.81 -4.78 -2.59
C LEU A 52 18.36 -5.15 -4.01
N ILE A 53 17.12 -5.60 -4.14
CA ILE A 53 16.48 -5.97 -5.40
C ILE A 53 15.69 -4.76 -5.92
N ILE A 54 16.13 -4.22 -7.05
CA ILE A 54 15.52 -3.08 -7.73
C ILE A 54 14.70 -3.62 -8.91
N ALA A 55 13.38 -3.46 -8.87
CA ALA A 55 12.52 -3.78 -10.01
C ALA A 55 12.56 -2.66 -11.05
N ALA A 56 12.73 -3.02 -12.32
CA ALA A 56 12.77 -2.06 -13.42
C ALA A 56 12.10 -2.62 -14.68
N HIS A 57 11.42 -1.76 -15.42
CA HIS A 57 11.04 -1.99 -16.82
C HIS A 57 10.94 -0.65 -17.52
N ASN A 58 11.76 -0.42 -18.54
CA ASN A 58 11.78 0.84 -19.29
C ASN A 58 11.99 2.10 -18.41
N GLU A 59 13.01 2.06 -17.56
CA GLU A 59 13.32 3.08 -16.55
C GLU A 59 14.60 3.85 -16.90
N GLU A 60 14.95 4.01 -18.18
CA GLU A 60 16.23 4.63 -18.62
C GLU A 60 16.44 6.06 -18.07
N LYS A 61 15.36 6.75 -17.73
CA LYS A 61 15.37 8.13 -17.21
C LYS A 61 15.73 8.24 -15.73
N VAL A 62 15.55 7.16 -14.96
CA VAL A 62 15.66 7.18 -13.49
C VAL A 62 16.61 6.12 -12.94
N ILE A 63 16.89 5.06 -13.70
CA ILE A 63 17.69 3.93 -13.22
C ILE A 63 19.12 4.32 -12.86
N GLU A 64 19.72 5.29 -13.57
CA GLU A 64 21.06 5.80 -13.26
C GLU A 64 21.09 6.48 -11.88
N GLU A 65 20.18 7.43 -11.64
CA GLU A 65 20.03 8.11 -10.34
C GLU A 65 19.79 7.09 -9.22
N LYS A 66 18.98 6.06 -9.49
CA LYS A 66 18.70 4.99 -8.54
C LYS A 66 19.93 4.17 -8.17
N LEU A 67 20.74 3.80 -9.15
CA LEU A 67 21.95 2.99 -8.91
C LEU A 67 23.01 3.80 -8.16
N GLU A 68 23.18 5.08 -8.49
CA GLU A 68 24.04 5.98 -7.72
C GLU A 68 23.55 6.12 -6.28
N ASN A 69 22.23 6.28 -6.09
CA ASN A 69 21.63 6.33 -4.76
C ASN A 69 21.89 5.04 -3.96
N ALA A 70 21.71 3.87 -4.57
CA ALA A 70 21.92 2.58 -3.93
C ALA A 70 23.36 2.37 -3.50
N LEU A 71 24.32 2.74 -4.36
CA LEU A 71 25.75 2.61 -4.09
C LEU A 71 26.28 3.63 -3.08
N ALA A 72 25.57 4.75 -2.92
CA ALA A 72 25.88 5.80 -1.95
C ALA A 72 25.20 5.63 -0.59
N LEU A 73 24.45 4.53 -0.34
CA LEU A 73 23.84 4.29 0.97
C LEU A 73 24.90 4.13 2.07
N ASP A 74 24.62 4.65 3.27
CA ASP A 74 25.46 4.42 4.46
C ASP A 74 25.32 2.96 4.89
N TYR A 75 26.12 2.08 4.29
CA TYR A 75 26.18 0.68 4.63
C TYR A 75 27.61 0.14 4.47
N PRO A 76 28.07 -0.82 5.30
CA PRO A 76 29.44 -1.32 5.19
C PRO A 76 29.74 -1.93 3.82
N ALA A 77 30.91 -1.59 3.28
CA ALA A 77 31.42 -2.17 2.03
C ALA A 77 31.44 -3.70 2.11
N GLY A 78 31.05 -4.36 1.01
CA GLY A 78 30.98 -5.82 0.93
C GLY A 78 29.78 -6.46 1.66
N LYS A 79 28.89 -5.66 2.29
CA LYS A 79 27.65 -6.16 2.90
C LYS A 79 26.37 -5.80 2.16
N LEU A 80 26.47 -5.00 1.10
CA LEU A 80 25.36 -4.64 0.22
C LEU A 80 25.61 -5.21 -1.18
N GLU A 81 24.70 -6.07 -1.62
CA GLU A 81 24.59 -6.57 -2.98
C GLU A 81 23.43 -5.83 -3.65
N VAL A 82 23.63 -5.33 -4.87
CA VAL A 82 22.59 -4.63 -5.64
C VAL A 82 22.25 -5.45 -6.87
N ILE A 83 20.99 -5.86 -6.99
CA ILE A 83 20.49 -6.65 -8.13
C ILE A 83 19.34 -5.92 -8.79
N VAL A 84 19.43 -5.67 -10.10
CA VAL A 84 18.36 -5.10 -10.90
C VAL A 84 17.58 -6.24 -11.58
N ALA A 85 16.33 -6.42 -11.19
CA ALA A 85 15.37 -7.31 -11.84
C ALA A 85 14.68 -6.56 -12.99
N SER A 86 15.21 -6.71 -14.21
CA SER A 86 14.71 -6.01 -15.40
C SER A 86 13.66 -6.85 -16.13
N ASP A 87 12.40 -6.44 -16.05
CA ASP A 87 11.23 -7.12 -16.63
C ASP A 87 11.01 -6.73 -18.10
N HIS A 88 11.90 -7.21 -18.98
CA HIS A 88 11.86 -6.95 -20.42
C HIS A 88 11.94 -5.47 -20.80
N SER A 89 12.96 -4.77 -20.30
CA SER A 89 13.26 -3.41 -20.78
C SER A 89 13.75 -3.44 -22.23
N VAL A 90 13.14 -2.61 -23.08
CA VAL A 90 13.46 -2.44 -24.51
C VAL A 90 14.15 -1.11 -24.81
N ASP A 91 14.18 -0.20 -23.83
CA ASP A 91 14.91 1.07 -23.86
C ASP A 91 16.37 0.87 -23.37
N ARG A 92 17.06 1.98 -23.04
CA ARG A 92 18.46 1.93 -22.59
C ARG A 92 18.65 1.46 -21.14
N THR A 93 17.59 1.07 -20.41
CA THR A 93 17.70 0.63 -19.00
C THR A 93 18.76 -0.45 -18.81
N ASN A 94 18.71 -1.51 -19.63
CA ASN A 94 19.65 -2.63 -19.51
C ASN A 94 21.09 -2.25 -19.90
N GLU A 95 21.26 -1.31 -20.83
CA GLU A 95 22.57 -0.77 -21.20
C GLU A 95 23.17 -0.02 -20.00
N ILE A 96 22.40 0.89 -19.40
CA ILE A 96 22.81 1.69 -18.25
C ILE A 96 23.22 0.77 -17.08
N VAL A 97 22.37 -0.21 -16.71
CA VAL A 97 22.68 -1.12 -15.59
C VAL A 97 23.98 -1.90 -15.83
N ARG A 98 24.24 -2.36 -17.06
CA ARG A 98 25.52 -3.05 -17.37
C ARG A 98 26.73 -2.14 -17.20
N GLY A 99 26.57 -0.83 -17.38
CA GLY A 99 27.60 0.18 -17.12
C GLY A 99 28.04 0.27 -15.66
N PHE A 100 27.27 -0.29 -14.71
CA PHE A 100 27.59 -0.33 -13.28
C PHE A 100 28.13 -1.69 -12.80
N ALA A 101 28.40 -2.63 -13.71
CA ALA A 101 28.86 -3.97 -13.36
C ALA A 101 30.22 -3.98 -12.66
N ASP A 102 31.12 -3.07 -13.02
CA ASP A 102 32.43 -2.86 -12.38
C ASP A 102 32.31 -2.37 -10.92
N ARG A 103 31.18 -1.75 -10.58
CA ARG A 103 30.81 -1.31 -9.23
C ARG A 103 29.98 -2.34 -8.47
N GLY A 104 29.86 -3.56 -9.00
CA GLY A 104 29.21 -4.70 -8.34
C GLY A 104 27.68 -4.76 -8.48
N VAL A 105 27.09 -3.99 -9.40
CA VAL A 105 25.66 -4.08 -9.72
C VAL A 105 25.40 -5.28 -10.63
N ILE A 106 24.44 -6.12 -10.25
CA ILE A 106 24.07 -7.33 -11.00
C ILE A 106 22.80 -7.06 -11.81
N LEU A 107 22.83 -7.33 -13.11
CA LEU A 107 21.63 -7.29 -13.96
C LEU A 107 21.03 -8.69 -14.08
N ASN A 108 19.79 -8.86 -13.64
CA ASN A 108 18.94 -10.00 -13.97
C ASN A 108 17.92 -9.60 -15.03
N ALA A 109 18.27 -9.77 -16.31
CA ALA A 109 17.38 -9.47 -17.42
C ALA A 109 16.40 -10.62 -17.68
N LEU A 110 15.11 -10.32 -17.65
CA LEU A 110 14.03 -11.31 -17.72
C LEU A 110 13.11 -11.05 -18.93
N PRO A 111 12.41 -12.07 -19.45
CA PRO A 111 11.28 -11.86 -20.35
C PRO A 111 10.14 -11.16 -19.60
N ARG A 112 9.13 -10.65 -20.33
CA ARG A 112 8.01 -9.91 -19.73
C ARG A 112 7.15 -10.84 -18.88
N VAL A 113 7.29 -10.76 -17.57
CA VAL A 113 6.65 -11.64 -16.58
C VAL A 113 5.95 -10.89 -15.45
N GLY A 114 6.14 -9.58 -15.34
CA GLY A 114 5.58 -8.76 -14.26
C GLY A 114 6.45 -8.78 -12.99
N LYS A 115 6.19 -7.83 -12.09
CA LYS A 115 7.06 -7.53 -10.94
C LYS A 115 7.23 -8.70 -9.98
N SER A 116 6.13 -9.30 -9.54
CA SER A 116 6.17 -10.38 -8.54
C SER A 116 6.90 -11.62 -9.07
N VAL A 117 6.76 -11.93 -10.36
CA VAL A 117 7.50 -13.04 -11.00
C VAL A 117 8.97 -12.67 -11.20
N ALA A 118 9.27 -11.42 -11.55
CA ALA A 118 10.64 -10.94 -11.62
C ALA A 118 11.34 -11.04 -10.27
N GLN A 119 10.68 -10.67 -9.17
CA GLN A 119 11.16 -10.88 -7.80
C GLN A 119 11.36 -12.37 -7.50
N ASN A 120 10.39 -13.24 -7.82
CA ASN A 120 10.51 -14.69 -7.62
C ASN A 120 11.73 -15.31 -8.32
N ARG A 121 12.10 -14.77 -9.49
CA ARG A 121 13.27 -15.23 -10.25
C ARG A 121 14.57 -14.60 -9.79
N THR A 122 14.52 -13.51 -9.02
CA THR A 122 15.69 -12.75 -8.60
C THR A 122 16.09 -13.08 -7.15
N VAL A 123 15.14 -13.26 -6.24
CA VAL A 123 15.42 -13.61 -4.83
C VAL A 123 16.28 -14.88 -4.67
N PRO A 124 16.12 -15.95 -5.49
CA PRO A 124 17.01 -17.10 -5.40
C PRO A 124 18.48 -16.80 -5.75
N LEU A 125 18.76 -15.73 -6.48
CA LEU A 125 20.11 -15.28 -6.82
C LEU A 125 20.74 -14.42 -5.72
N ALA A 126 19.92 -13.90 -4.80
CA ALA A 126 20.35 -13.02 -3.72
C ALA A 126 21.14 -13.77 -2.64
N THR A 127 22.26 -13.19 -2.21
CA THR A 127 23.17 -13.79 -1.21
C THR A 127 22.96 -13.25 0.21
N GLY A 128 22.28 -12.11 0.35
CA GLY A 128 22.03 -11.44 1.62
C GLY A 128 21.17 -12.26 2.60
N GLU A 129 21.45 -12.11 3.89
CA GLU A 129 20.56 -12.59 4.96
C GLU A 129 19.20 -11.89 4.91
N ILE A 130 19.22 -10.60 4.54
CA ILE A 130 18.04 -9.75 4.36
C ILE A 130 17.90 -9.39 2.89
N VAL A 131 16.69 -9.51 2.36
CA VAL A 131 16.34 -9.00 1.03
C VAL A 131 15.55 -7.72 1.21
N VAL A 132 15.93 -6.66 0.48
CA VAL A 132 15.22 -5.38 0.44
C VAL A 132 14.70 -5.17 -0.98
N PHE A 133 13.42 -4.84 -1.12
CA PHE A 133 12.79 -4.50 -2.39
C PHE A 133 12.70 -2.99 -2.55
N SER A 134 12.93 -2.54 -3.78
CA SER A 134 12.85 -1.15 -4.19
C SER A 134 12.40 -1.06 -5.64
N ASP A 135 11.79 0.07 -5.98
CA ASP A 135 11.44 0.39 -7.36
C ASP A 135 12.47 1.35 -7.97
N ALA A 136 12.62 1.33 -9.30
CA ALA A 136 13.63 2.12 -10.01
C ALA A 136 13.41 3.64 -9.89
N ASN A 137 12.17 4.10 -9.71
CA ASN A 137 11.81 5.51 -9.58
C ASN A 137 11.90 6.06 -8.14
N SER A 138 12.47 5.28 -7.22
CA SER A 138 12.43 5.56 -5.77
C SER A 138 13.83 5.80 -5.18
N VAL A 139 14.00 6.86 -4.39
CA VAL A 139 15.30 7.30 -3.86
C VAL A 139 15.34 7.12 -2.35
N PHE A 140 16.25 6.27 -1.86
CA PHE A 140 16.37 6.01 -0.42
C PHE A 140 17.16 7.15 0.23
N ARG A 141 16.74 7.59 1.41
CA ARG A 141 17.56 8.48 2.24
C ARG A 141 18.87 7.78 2.58
N HIS A 142 19.97 8.53 2.69
CA HIS A 142 21.32 7.98 2.87
C HIS A 142 21.44 6.95 4.01
N ASP A 143 20.76 7.16 5.14
CA ASP A 143 20.75 6.27 6.30
C ASP A 143 19.58 5.25 6.31
N ALA A 144 18.71 5.25 5.29
CA ALA A 144 17.46 4.51 5.29
C ALA A 144 17.69 3.00 5.46
N LEU A 145 18.71 2.44 4.81
CA LEU A 145 18.99 1.01 4.89
C LEU A 145 19.41 0.60 6.31
N ARG A 146 20.29 1.35 6.98
CA ARG A 146 20.63 1.11 8.41
C ARG A 146 19.41 1.18 9.31
N LYS A 147 18.58 2.22 9.12
CA LYS A 147 17.34 2.39 9.89
C LYS A 147 16.39 1.22 9.69
N LEU A 148 16.35 0.66 8.49
CA LEU A 148 15.51 -0.48 8.17
C LEU A 148 16.06 -1.75 8.82
N VAL A 149 17.34 -2.07 8.63
CA VAL A 149 17.91 -3.35 9.09
C VAL A 149 18.10 -3.47 10.59
N ARG A 150 18.25 -2.36 11.34
CA ARG A 150 18.40 -2.38 12.81
C ARG A 150 17.27 -3.12 13.53
N ASN A 151 16.09 -3.21 12.90
CA ASN A 151 14.93 -3.90 13.44
C ASN A 151 15.10 -5.43 13.44
N PHE A 152 15.91 -5.99 12.53
CA PHE A 152 16.18 -7.44 12.48
C PHE A 152 17.09 -7.93 13.61
N ALA A 153 17.63 -7.02 14.44
CA ALA A 153 18.30 -7.40 15.68
C ALA A 153 17.35 -8.10 16.66
N ASP A 154 16.05 -7.84 16.54
CA ASP A 154 15.00 -8.58 17.22
C ASP A 154 14.67 -9.84 16.40
N PRO A 155 14.93 -11.06 16.92
CA PRO A 155 14.65 -12.30 16.21
C PRO A 155 13.15 -12.47 15.89
N SER A 156 12.24 -11.84 16.64
CA SER A 156 10.81 -11.93 16.35
C SER A 156 10.43 -11.18 15.06
N VAL A 157 11.24 -10.23 14.59
CA VAL A 157 11.00 -9.48 13.37
C VAL A 157 11.41 -10.30 12.16
N GLY A 158 10.44 -10.59 11.29
CA GLY A 158 10.64 -11.28 10.02
C GLY A 158 10.62 -10.34 8.81
N ALA A 159 9.95 -9.19 8.93
CA ALA A 159 9.89 -8.18 7.88
C ALA A 159 9.77 -6.76 8.43
N VAL A 160 10.23 -5.79 7.66
CA VAL A 160 10.27 -4.37 8.00
C VAL A 160 9.85 -3.57 6.78
N SER A 161 8.94 -2.64 6.94
CA SER A 161 8.64 -1.67 5.89
C SER A 161 8.98 -0.26 6.32
N GLY A 162 9.60 0.49 5.43
CA GLY A 162 9.90 1.90 5.62
C GLY A 162 8.73 2.81 5.27
N LYS A 163 9.01 4.11 5.35
CA LYS A 163 8.09 5.20 5.04
C LYS A 163 8.37 5.71 3.63
N LEU A 164 7.36 5.64 2.78
CA LEU A 164 7.33 6.39 1.53
C LEU A 164 6.96 7.85 1.79
N ALA A 165 7.76 8.76 1.26
CA ALA A 165 7.52 10.18 1.24
C ALA A 165 7.37 10.63 -0.21
N ILE A 166 6.13 10.96 -0.59
CA ILE A 166 5.84 11.46 -1.93
C ILE A 166 6.34 12.90 -2.04
N VAL A 167 7.18 13.16 -3.04
CA VAL A 167 7.69 14.50 -3.37
C VAL A 167 6.92 14.97 -4.59
N ASN A 168 5.94 15.84 -4.38
CA ASN A 168 5.20 16.48 -5.47
C ASN A 168 5.94 17.77 -5.86
N GLU A 169 6.34 17.89 -7.12
CA GLU A 169 6.96 19.11 -7.66
C GLU A 169 5.98 20.28 -7.82
N GLN A 170 4.67 20.01 -7.71
CA GLN A 170 3.61 21.00 -7.83
C GLN A 170 2.90 21.21 -6.50
N ASP A 171 3.00 22.42 -5.94
CA ASP A 171 2.22 22.92 -4.79
C ASP A 171 0.73 23.07 -5.16
N SER A 172 0.05 21.97 -5.46
CA SER A 172 -1.40 21.92 -5.71
C SER A 172 -2.12 21.37 -4.48
N SER A 173 -3.39 21.74 -4.27
CA SER A 173 -4.21 21.20 -3.18
C SER A 173 -4.44 19.68 -3.26
N THR A 174 -4.10 19.05 -4.38
CA THR A 174 -3.98 17.59 -4.56
C THR A 174 -2.96 16.98 -3.58
N SER A 175 -1.86 17.68 -3.32
CA SER A 175 -0.83 17.28 -2.33
C SER A 175 -1.37 17.20 -0.89
N ALA A 176 -2.39 17.99 -0.55
CA ALA A 176 -2.93 18.06 0.81
C ALA A 176 -3.80 16.84 1.17
N GLY A 177 -4.60 16.34 0.22
CA GLY A 177 -5.46 15.16 0.41
C GLY A 177 -4.65 13.87 0.46
N GLU A 178 -3.74 13.69 -0.51
CA GLU A 178 -2.84 12.55 -0.57
C GLU A 178 -1.89 12.51 0.65
N GLY A 179 -1.33 13.67 1.04
CA GLY A 179 -0.52 13.79 2.25
C GLY A 179 -1.29 13.45 3.52
N SER A 180 -2.57 13.79 3.61
CA SER A 180 -3.43 13.44 4.75
C SER A 180 -3.72 11.93 4.81
N TYR A 181 -4.00 11.30 3.66
CA TYR A 181 -4.17 9.86 3.55
C TYR A 181 -2.91 9.10 4.01
N TRP A 182 -1.73 9.49 3.51
CA TRP A 182 -0.48 8.83 3.90
C TRP A 182 -0.10 9.06 5.36
N ARG A 183 -0.41 10.23 5.95
CA ARG A 183 -0.24 10.45 7.39
C ARG A 183 -1.14 9.52 8.19
N TYR A 184 -2.39 9.37 7.77
CA TYR A 184 -3.35 8.48 8.39
C TYR A 184 -2.92 7.00 8.30
N GLU A 185 -2.52 6.54 7.12
CA GLU A 185 -2.05 5.16 6.92
C GLU A 185 -0.75 4.88 7.68
N ASN A 186 0.21 5.82 7.70
CA ASN A 186 1.43 5.68 8.48
C ASN A 186 1.15 5.66 10.00
N PHE A 187 0.17 6.43 10.47
CA PHE A 187 -0.27 6.37 11.86
C PHE A 187 -0.82 4.99 12.20
N LEU A 188 -1.73 4.45 11.37
CA LEU A 188 -2.28 3.11 11.56
C LEU A 188 -1.19 2.05 11.58
N ARG A 189 -0.30 2.04 10.58
CA ARG A 189 0.83 1.10 10.49
C ARG A 189 1.74 1.19 11.71
N THR A 190 1.95 2.40 12.25
CA THR A 190 2.69 2.60 13.50
C THR A 190 1.99 1.94 14.68
N GLN A 191 0.68 2.15 14.85
CA GLN A 191 -0.05 1.54 15.97
C GLN A 191 -0.11 0.01 15.83
N GLU A 192 -0.39 -0.50 14.64
CA GLU A 192 -0.39 -1.94 14.34
C GLU A 192 0.97 -2.59 14.59
N SER A 193 2.04 -1.97 14.11
CA SER A 193 3.41 -2.43 14.34
C SER A 193 3.78 -2.41 15.82
N ARG A 194 3.36 -1.39 16.58
CA ARG A 194 3.58 -1.30 18.03
C ARG A 194 2.83 -2.40 18.76
N LEU A 195 1.60 -2.68 18.37
CA LEU A 195 0.77 -3.68 19.02
C LEU A 195 1.27 -5.10 18.73
N TRP A 196 1.49 -5.42 17.46
CA TRP A 196 2.02 -6.72 17.05
C TRP A 196 2.71 -6.68 15.68
N SER A 197 1.94 -6.53 14.61
CA SER A 197 2.43 -6.48 13.22
C SER A 197 1.57 -5.54 12.38
N CYS A 198 2.18 -4.84 11.42
CA CYS A 198 1.45 -4.22 10.34
C CYS A 198 1.13 -5.27 9.25
N ILE A 199 -0.08 -5.20 8.70
CA ILE A 199 -0.58 -6.19 7.72
C ILE A 199 -0.22 -5.85 6.26
N MET A 200 0.47 -4.73 6.05
CA MET A 200 0.87 -4.25 4.73
C MET A 200 2.20 -3.50 4.82
N ALA A 201 3.01 -3.68 3.79
CA ALA A 201 4.24 -2.96 3.55
C ALA A 201 4.07 -1.94 2.42
N ASN A 202 5.04 -1.05 2.28
CA ASN A 202 5.20 -0.26 1.09
C ASN A 202 6.18 -0.97 0.15
N ALA A 203 5.75 -1.30 -1.07
CA ALA A 203 6.55 -2.05 -2.05
C ALA A 203 7.89 -1.40 -2.40
N THR A 204 8.00 -0.07 -2.29
CA THR A 204 9.22 0.66 -2.66
C THR A 204 10.30 0.62 -1.58
N ILE A 205 9.94 0.30 -0.33
CA ILE A 205 10.87 0.19 0.80
C ILE A 205 10.39 -0.88 1.77
N PHE A 206 10.64 -2.13 1.39
CA PHE A 206 10.25 -3.30 2.16
C PHE A 206 11.42 -4.28 2.25
N ALA A 207 11.69 -4.79 3.44
CA ALA A 207 12.66 -5.86 3.62
C ALA A 207 12.10 -7.02 4.41
N LEU A 208 12.67 -8.20 4.19
CA LEU A 208 12.38 -9.39 4.93
C LEU A 208 13.63 -10.25 5.08
N ARG A 209 13.61 -11.15 6.06
CA ARG A 209 14.59 -12.23 6.11
C ARG A 209 14.43 -13.12 4.89
N ARG A 210 15.53 -13.42 4.20
CA ARG A 210 15.50 -14.17 2.93
C ARG A 210 14.87 -15.56 3.08
N ASP A 211 15.08 -16.22 4.20
CA ASP A 211 14.52 -17.54 4.53
C ASP A 211 12.99 -17.55 4.70
N LEU A 212 12.37 -16.38 4.89
CA LEU A 212 10.91 -16.22 4.95
C LEU A 212 10.29 -15.87 3.60
N TYR A 213 11.09 -15.63 2.55
CA TYR A 213 10.56 -15.36 1.22
C TYR A 213 9.88 -16.59 0.63
N ARG A 214 8.71 -16.38 0.03
CA ARG A 214 7.95 -17.40 -0.69
C ARG A 214 7.60 -16.90 -2.08
N PRO A 215 7.66 -17.74 -3.12
CA PRO A 215 7.24 -17.34 -4.46
C PRO A 215 5.79 -16.84 -4.49
N ILE A 216 5.59 -15.65 -5.04
CA ILE A 216 4.30 -14.95 -5.10
C ILE A 216 3.58 -15.31 -6.40
N ASP A 217 2.27 -15.59 -6.34
CA ASP A 217 1.44 -15.73 -7.54
C ASP A 217 1.37 -14.38 -8.29
N PRO A 218 1.53 -14.34 -9.63
CA PRO A 218 1.53 -13.09 -10.40
C PRO A 218 0.27 -12.22 -10.25
N GLY A 219 -0.84 -12.78 -9.77
CA GLY A 219 -2.07 -12.04 -9.49
C GLY A 219 -2.16 -11.45 -8.08
N PHE A 220 -1.14 -11.63 -7.24
CA PHE A 220 -1.09 -11.10 -5.87
C PHE A 220 -0.27 -9.82 -5.78
N SER A 221 -0.59 -8.97 -4.81
CA SER A 221 0.29 -7.85 -4.43
C SER A 221 1.35 -8.34 -3.44
N GLU A 222 2.63 -8.18 -3.78
CA GLU A 222 3.75 -8.64 -2.95
C GLU A 222 3.81 -7.96 -1.58
N ASP A 223 3.50 -6.67 -1.57
CA ASP A 223 3.57 -5.78 -0.41
C ASP A 223 2.40 -5.95 0.56
N PHE A 224 1.38 -6.70 0.14
CA PHE A 224 0.30 -7.16 1.01
C PHE A 224 0.51 -8.61 1.46
N VAL A 225 0.84 -9.52 0.54
CA VAL A 225 0.89 -10.96 0.85
C VAL A 225 2.13 -11.36 1.65
N LEU A 226 3.31 -10.80 1.36
CA LEU A 226 4.53 -11.16 2.09
C LEU A 226 4.44 -10.80 3.58
N PRO A 227 4.02 -9.57 3.98
CA PRO A 227 3.79 -9.24 5.39
C PRO A 227 2.83 -10.18 6.11
N LEU A 228 1.77 -10.62 5.43
CA LEU A 228 0.77 -11.53 5.99
C LEU A 228 1.35 -12.93 6.22
N TRP A 229 2.12 -13.47 5.27
CA TRP A 229 2.79 -14.75 5.45
C TRP A 229 3.79 -14.73 6.59
N VAL A 230 4.59 -13.66 6.68
CA VAL A 230 5.52 -13.45 7.80
C VAL A 230 4.77 -13.41 9.13
N ALA A 231 3.64 -12.69 9.19
CA ALA A 231 2.80 -12.60 10.38
C ALA A 231 2.14 -13.94 10.75
N ALA A 232 1.68 -14.70 9.76
CA ALA A 232 1.07 -16.02 9.94
C ALA A 232 2.06 -17.07 10.44
N ASP A 233 3.34 -16.97 10.06
CA ASP A 233 4.44 -17.80 10.56
C ASP A 233 4.86 -17.44 12.01
N GLY A 234 4.13 -16.54 12.67
CA GLY A 234 4.38 -16.13 14.05
C GLY A 234 5.53 -15.13 14.21
N ARG A 235 6.09 -14.62 13.11
CA ARG A 235 7.03 -13.50 13.11
C ARG A 235 6.28 -12.17 13.04
N ARG A 236 6.99 -11.07 13.23
CA ARG A 236 6.45 -9.71 13.16
C ARG A 236 6.82 -9.03 11.85
N THR A 237 5.86 -8.32 11.29
CA THR A 237 6.09 -7.32 10.24
C THR A 237 5.98 -5.95 10.87
N VAL A 238 7.06 -5.16 10.87
CA VAL A 238 7.12 -3.88 11.60
C VAL A 238 7.26 -2.69 10.64
N PHE A 239 6.80 -1.52 11.11
CA PHE A 239 6.93 -0.26 10.39
C PHE A 239 8.04 0.60 11.00
N GLU A 240 8.99 1.02 10.17
CA GLU A 240 10.11 1.88 10.56
C GLU A 240 9.96 3.28 9.92
N PRO A 241 9.42 4.27 10.65
CA PRO A 241 9.18 5.59 10.10
C PRO A 241 10.46 6.40 9.81
N GLU A 242 11.60 6.01 10.39
CA GLU A 242 12.90 6.64 10.10
C GLU A 242 13.57 6.11 8.83
N ALA A 243 13.16 4.96 8.30
CA ALA A 243 13.65 4.44 7.03
C ALA A 243 12.84 5.08 5.91
N ILE A 244 13.33 6.19 5.36
CA ILE A 244 12.58 7.01 4.39
C ILE A 244 13.03 6.72 2.96
N CYS A 245 12.05 6.51 2.09
CA CYS A 245 12.20 6.48 0.64
C CYS A 245 11.39 7.62 0.03
N TYR A 246 11.95 8.31 -0.95
CA TYR A 246 11.30 9.36 -1.72
C TYR A 246 10.87 8.83 -3.08
N GLU A 247 9.66 9.19 -3.51
CA GLU A 247 9.19 8.90 -4.85
C GLU A 247 8.65 10.17 -5.47
N ARG A 248 9.02 10.41 -6.74
CA ARG A 248 8.49 11.52 -7.52
C ARG A 248 7.22 11.03 -8.19
N THR A 249 6.08 11.56 -7.79
CA THR A 249 4.80 11.15 -8.34
C THR A 249 4.27 12.28 -9.23
N ALA A 250 4.09 11.99 -10.51
CA ALA A 250 3.39 12.85 -11.47
C ALA A 250 2.03 12.23 -11.83
N SER A 251 1.34 11.64 -10.86
CA SER A 251 0.09 10.92 -11.11
C SER A 251 -1.10 11.87 -11.19
N THR A 252 -1.88 11.76 -12.25
CA THR A 252 -3.21 12.39 -12.29
C THR A 252 -4.18 11.60 -11.39
N PRO A 253 -5.32 12.18 -10.97
CA PRO A 253 -6.35 11.43 -10.24
C PRO A 253 -6.88 10.20 -10.98
N ARG A 254 -6.80 10.20 -12.33
CA ARG A 254 -7.17 9.04 -13.13
C ARG A 254 -6.18 7.90 -12.94
N ASP A 255 -4.90 8.20 -12.89
CA ASP A 255 -3.83 7.22 -12.70
C ASP A 255 -3.92 6.65 -11.30
N GLU A 256 -4.17 7.52 -10.31
CA GLU A 256 -4.43 7.11 -8.94
C GLU A 256 -5.65 6.19 -8.84
N PHE A 257 -6.74 6.49 -9.54
CA PHE A 257 -7.91 5.60 -9.60
C PHE A 257 -7.53 4.21 -10.13
N HIS A 258 -6.84 4.14 -11.27
CA HIS A 258 -6.43 2.88 -11.87
C HIS A 258 -5.46 2.09 -10.97
N MET A 259 -4.50 2.78 -10.35
CA MET A 259 -3.58 2.21 -9.37
C MET A 259 -4.35 1.62 -8.16
N ARG A 260 -5.29 2.37 -7.58
CA ARG A 260 -6.08 1.92 -6.43
C ARG A 260 -6.97 0.73 -6.78
N VAL A 261 -7.56 0.69 -7.98
CA VAL A 261 -8.31 -0.46 -8.49
C VAL A 261 -7.40 -1.68 -8.59
N ARG A 262 -6.21 -1.54 -9.19
CA ARG A 262 -5.23 -2.62 -9.37
C ARG A 262 -4.75 -3.16 -8.01
N ASN A 263 -4.33 -2.29 -7.10
CA ASN A 263 -3.82 -2.68 -5.79
C ASN A 263 -4.93 -3.37 -4.97
N THR A 264 -6.13 -2.78 -4.92
CA THR A 264 -7.26 -3.39 -4.18
C THR A 264 -7.63 -4.75 -4.75
N HIS A 265 -7.65 -4.88 -6.09
CA HIS A 265 -7.89 -6.16 -6.73
C HIS A 265 -6.84 -7.21 -6.34
N GLY A 266 -5.55 -6.87 -6.46
CA GLY A 266 -4.45 -7.78 -6.15
C GLY A 266 -4.44 -8.20 -4.68
N ASP A 267 -4.68 -7.26 -3.77
CA ASP A 267 -4.79 -7.51 -2.34
C ASP A 267 -5.97 -8.43 -2.02
N SER A 268 -7.17 -8.09 -2.50
CA SER A 268 -8.37 -8.86 -2.17
C SER A 268 -8.38 -10.23 -2.85
N TYR A 269 -7.84 -10.34 -4.07
CA TYR A 269 -7.70 -11.60 -4.78
C TYR A 269 -6.71 -12.53 -4.05
N GLY A 270 -5.57 -11.99 -3.61
CA GLY A 270 -4.62 -12.69 -2.73
C GLY A 270 -5.27 -13.16 -1.44
N LEU A 271 -5.99 -12.27 -0.74
CA LEU A 271 -6.67 -12.59 0.50
C LEU A 271 -7.71 -13.71 0.35
N PHE A 272 -8.54 -13.66 -0.69
CA PHE A 272 -9.59 -14.65 -0.90
C PHE A 272 -9.08 -16.04 -1.30
N LYS A 273 -7.87 -16.12 -1.87
CA LYS A 273 -7.17 -17.40 -2.06
C LYS A 273 -6.45 -17.85 -0.80
N LEU A 274 -5.94 -16.93 0.00
CA LEU A 274 -5.26 -17.18 1.27
C LEU A 274 -6.24 -17.12 2.45
N ARG A 275 -7.38 -17.84 2.36
CA ARG A 275 -8.43 -17.80 3.41
C ARG A 275 -7.94 -18.19 4.80
N CYS A 276 -6.83 -18.93 4.89
CA CYS A 276 -6.15 -19.22 6.15
C CYS A 276 -5.69 -17.95 6.90
N MET A 277 -5.51 -16.82 6.22
CA MET A 277 -5.19 -15.52 6.84
C MET A 277 -6.37 -14.91 7.60
N LEU A 278 -7.60 -15.37 7.32
CA LEU A 278 -8.83 -15.02 8.06
C LEU A 278 -9.20 -16.10 9.10
N SER A 279 -8.28 -17.04 9.36
CA SER A 279 -8.52 -18.15 10.25
C SER A 279 -8.71 -17.70 11.70
N PRO A 280 -9.65 -18.31 12.46
CA PRO A 280 -9.78 -18.08 13.89
C PRO A 280 -8.53 -18.51 14.69
N PHE A 281 -7.61 -19.27 14.09
CA PHE A 281 -6.33 -19.64 14.71
C PHE A 281 -5.33 -18.47 14.80
N HIS A 282 -5.54 -17.40 14.04
CA HIS A 282 -4.79 -16.14 14.13
C HIS A 282 -5.76 -14.97 14.35
N PRO A 283 -6.51 -14.94 15.46
CA PRO A 283 -7.68 -14.07 15.61
C PRO A 283 -7.33 -12.60 15.52
N PHE A 284 -6.14 -12.21 16.00
CA PHE A 284 -5.69 -10.83 15.93
C PHE A 284 -5.31 -10.42 14.49
N LEU A 285 -4.60 -11.27 13.74
CA LEU A 285 -4.29 -11.04 12.33
C LEU A 285 -5.58 -10.94 11.50
N ALA A 286 -6.49 -11.90 11.69
CA ALA A 286 -7.78 -11.91 11.00
C ALA A 286 -8.59 -10.64 11.30
N PHE A 287 -8.57 -10.18 12.55
CA PHE A 287 -9.22 -8.94 12.95
C PHE A 287 -8.63 -7.69 12.28
N GLN A 288 -7.29 -7.57 12.22
CA GLN A 288 -6.62 -6.47 11.53
C GLN A 288 -6.95 -6.48 10.03
N VAL A 289 -6.87 -7.65 9.38
CA VAL A 289 -7.19 -7.80 7.96
C VAL A 289 -8.66 -7.47 7.67
N LEU A 290 -9.59 -7.95 8.49
CA LEU A 290 -11.01 -7.64 8.36
C LEU A 290 -11.25 -6.13 8.50
N SER A 291 -10.72 -5.53 9.57
CA SER A 291 -11.03 -4.15 9.94
C SER A 291 -10.32 -3.11 9.06
N HIS A 292 -9.03 -3.29 8.83
CA HIS A 292 -8.21 -2.32 8.10
C HIS A 292 -8.30 -2.50 6.58
N LYS A 293 -8.57 -3.71 6.08
CA LYS A 293 -8.64 -3.97 4.63
C LYS A 293 -10.03 -4.29 4.15
N LEU A 294 -10.62 -5.42 4.55
CA LEU A 294 -11.87 -5.87 3.93
C LEU A 294 -13.02 -4.87 4.12
N LEU A 295 -13.17 -4.32 5.32
CA LEU A 295 -14.16 -3.26 5.58
C LEU A 295 -13.81 -1.95 4.88
N ARG A 296 -12.51 -1.59 4.79
CA ARG A 296 -12.06 -0.39 4.06
C ARG A 296 -12.35 -0.48 2.57
N TRP A 297 -12.10 -1.62 1.94
CA TRP A 297 -12.46 -1.85 0.54
C TRP A 297 -13.97 -1.81 0.31
N SER A 298 -14.75 -2.12 1.36
CA SER A 298 -16.20 -2.17 1.30
C SER A 298 -16.89 -0.81 1.55
N VAL A 299 -16.15 0.24 1.91
CA VAL A 299 -16.70 1.57 2.24
C VAL A 299 -17.62 2.11 1.15
N GLY A 300 -17.25 1.97 -0.12
CA GLY A 300 -18.07 2.42 -1.25
C GLY A 300 -19.46 1.77 -1.26
N TYR A 301 -19.54 0.47 -0.97
CA TYR A 301 -20.83 -0.24 -0.86
C TYR A 301 -21.66 0.25 0.33
N PHE A 302 -21.03 0.50 1.49
CA PHE A 302 -21.73 1.06 2.65
C PHE A 302 -22.29 2.46 2.36
N CYS A 303 -21.56 3.31 1.64
CA CYS A 303 -22.06 4.61 1.21
C CYS A 303 -23.29 4.50 0.29
N VAL A 304 -23.27 3.56 -0.67
CA VAL A 304 -24.42 3.30 -1.55
C VAL A 304 -25.62 2.78 -0.76
N LEU A 305 -25.42 1.79 0.13
CA LEU A 305 -26.48 1.26 0.99
C LEU A 305 -27.06 2.34 1.90
N MET A 306 -26.23 3.22 2.45
CA MET A 306 -26.66 4.35 3.26
C MET A 306 -27.52 5.32 2.45
N LEU A 307 -27.13 5.66 1.21
CA LEU A 307 -27.94 6.52 0.34
C LEU A 307 -29.28 5.88 -0.02
N LEU A 308 -29.28 4.60 -0.43
CA LEU A 308 -30.50 3.87 -0.80
C LEU A 308 -31.46 3.76 0.38
N SER A 309 -30.98 3.31 1.54
CA SER A 309 -31.80 3.19 2.75
C SER A 309 -32.38 4.52 3.20
N ASN A 310 -31.65 5.63 3.03
CA ASN A 310 -32.16 6.96 3.34
C ASN A 310 -33.37 7.36 2.48
N VAL A 311 -33.35 7.03 1.17
CA VAL A 311 -34.49 7.28 0.27
C VAL A 311 -35.75 6.53 0.70
N PHE A 312 -35.61 5.29 1.20
CA PHE A 312 -36.75 4.52 1.71
C PHE A 312 -37.27 4.98 3.08
N LEU A 313 -36.56 5.88 3.76
CA LEU A 313 -36.89 6.38 5.09
C LEU A 313 -37.40 7.84 5.10
N LEU A 314 -37.67 8.42 3.93
CA LEU A 314 -38.06 9.84 3.77
C LEU A 314 -39.35 10.27 4.47
N ALA A 315 -40.16 9.31 4.94
CA ALA A 315 -41.32 9.63 5.76
C ALA A 315 -40.92 10.26 7.12
N ASP A 316 -39.71 10.01 7.60
CA ASP A 316 -39.16 10.58 8.83
C ASP A 316 -38.33 11.86 8.51
N PRO A 317 -38.63 13.02 9.14
CA PRO A 317 -37.91 14.27 8.94
C PRO A 317 -36.39 14.19 9.14
N LEU A 318 -35.91 13.32 10.03
CA LEU A 318 -34.48 13.11 10.24
C LEU A 318 -33.79 12.65 8.94
N TYR A 319 -34.42 11.73 8.22
CA TYR A 319 -33.87 11.14 6.99
C TYR A 319 -33.94 12.12 5.82
N GLN A 320 -34.94 13.00 5.79
CA GLN A 320 -34.97 14.12 4.84
C GLN A 320 -33.75 15.04 5.02
N PHE A 321 -33.44 15.41 6.27
CA PHE A 321 -32.27 16.23 6.59
C PHE A 321 -30.95 15.51 6.25
N LEU A 322 -30.84 14.23 6.60
CA LEU A 322 -29.66 13.42 6.29
C LEU A 322 -29.48 13.26 4.77
N LEU A 323 -30.56 13.10 4.01
CA LEU A 323 -30.51 12.99 2.55
C LEU A 323 -30.04 14.30 1.92
N LEU A 324 -30.52 15.45 2.43
CA LEU A 324 -30.03 16.74 2.00
C LEU A 324 -28.51 16.88 2.25
N GLY A 325 -28.03 16.45 3.41
CA GLY A 325 -26.60 16.41 3.71
C GLY A 325 -25.80 15.53 2.73
N GLN A 326 -26.28 14.32 2.44
CA GLN A 326 -25.68 13.44 1.43
C GLN A 326 -25.69 14.09 0.03
N ALA A 327 -26.80 14.72 -0.37
CA ALA A 327 -26.92 15.38 -1.66
C ALA A 327 -25.93 16.55 -1.79
N ILE A 328 -25.78 17.36 -0.75
CA ILE A 328 -24.77 18.44 -0.70
C ILE A 328 -23.36 17.85 -0.82
N PHE A 329 -23.05 16.77 -0.10
CA PHE A 329 -21.75 16.10 -0.17
C PHE A 329 -21.42 15.59 -1.59
N TYR A 330 -22.35 14.87 -2.22
CA TYR A 330 -22.12 14.33 -3.57
C TYR A 330 -22.13 15.41 -4.65
N LEU A 331 -22.91 16.49 -4.47
CA LEU A 331 -22.84 17.65 -5.34
C LEU A 331 -21.47 18.35 -5.21
N ALA A 332 -20.96 18.50 -3.99
CA ALA A 332 -19.62 19.04 -3.76
C ALA A 332 -18.52 18.16 -4.40
N ALA A 333 -18.66 16.83 -4.33
CA ALA A 333 -17.77 15.90 -5.01
C ALA A 333 -17.82 16.02 -6.54
N LEU A 334 -19.01 16.21 -7.12
CA LEU A 334 -19.19 16.45 -8.55
C LEU A 334 -18.55 17.78 -8.99
N VAL A 335 -18.75 18.85 -8.22
CA VAL A 335 -18.08 20.13 -8.45
C VAL A 335 -16.56 19.97 -8.36
N GLY A 336 -16.05 19.22 -7.39
CA GLY A 336 -14.62 18.90 -7.27
C GLY A 336 -14.07 18.19 -8.49
N LEU A 337 -14.77 17.18 -9.02
CA LEU A 337 -14.41 16.50 -10.27
C LEU A 337 -14.35 17.46 -11.47
N LEU A 338 -15.31 18.39 -11.57
CA LEU A 338 -15.35 19.37 -12.66
C LEU A 338 -14.21 20.39 -12.56
N LEU A 339 -13.87 20.83 -11.34
CA LEU A 339 -12.72 21.72 -11.08
C LEU A 339 -11.41 21.02 -11.44
N GLU A 340 -11.25 19.76 -11.04
CA GLU A 340 -10.05 18.96 -11.30
C GLU A 340 -9.80 18.80 -12.81
N ARG A 341 -10.86 18.57 -13.59
CA ARG A 341 -10.78 18.53 -15.07
C ARG A 341 -10.32 19.84 -15.70
N GLN A 342 -10.45 20.96 -14.99
CA GLN A 342 -9.94 22.27 -15.41
C GLN A 342 -8.56 22.58 -14.81
N GLY A 343 -7.91 21.63 -14.14
CA GLY A 343 -6.64 21.84 -13.43
C GLY A 343 -6.77 22.74 -12.19
N LYS A 344 -7.99 22.90 -11.66
CA LYS A 344 -8.27 23.72 -10.47
C LYS A 344 -8.62 22.80 -9.31
N SER A 345 -8.25 23.20 -8.10
CA SER A 345 -8.64 22.46 -6.91
C SER A 345 -8.95 23.43 -5.76
N SER A 346 -9.93 23.05 -4.94
CA SER A 346 -10.43 23.85 -3.81
C SER A 346 -10.84 22.91 -2.67
N PRO A 347 -10.33 23.10 -1.44
CA PRO A 347 -10.53 22.17 -0.33
C PRO A 347 -11.97 21.69 -0.07
N PRO A 348 -13.02 22.55 -0.02
CA PRO A 348 -14.39 22.11 0.26
C PRO A 348 -14.97 21.16 -0.79
N PHE A 349 -14.46 21.18 -2.02
CA PHE A 349 -14.90 20.32 -3.12
C PHE A 349 -13.94 19.17 -3.36
N TYR A 350 -12.65 19.37 -3.12
CA TYR A 350 -11.61 18.38 -3.33
C TYR A 350 -11.70 17.22 -2.33
N VAL A 351 -11.99 17.49 -1.04
CA VAL A 351 -12.10 16.41 -0.04
C VAL A 351 -13.26 15.45 -0.36
N PRO A 352 -14.51 15.91 -0.61
CA PRO A 352 -15.60 15.02 -1.03
C PRO A 352 -15.32 14.30 -2.35
N TYR A 353 -14.70 14.98 -3.31
CA TYR A 353 -14.29 14.41 -4.58
C TYR A 353 -13.29 13.26 -4.39
N TYR A 354 -12.20 13.51 -3.68
CA TYR A 354 -11.13 12.54 -3.45
C TYR A 354 -11.60 11.33 -2.65
N PHE A 355 -12.42 11.55 -1.61
CA PHE A 355 -13.07 10.48 -0.86
C PHE A 355 -13.95 9.61 -1.77
N SER A 356 -14.74 10.23 -2.64
CA SER A 356 -15.64 9.50 -3.56
C SER A 356 -14.85 8.73 -4.61
N LEU A 357 -13.81 9.33 -5.20
CA LEU A 357 -12.91 8.71 -6.16
C LEU A 357 -12.24 7.47 -5.56
N THR A 358 -11.66 7.62 -4.37
CA THR A 358 -10.99 6.53 -3.64
C THR A 358 -11.98 5.43 -3.31
N SER A 359 -13.12 5.77 -2.70
CA SER A 359 -14.15 4.78 -2.31
C SER A 359 -14.69 4.01 -3.52
N PHE A 360 -14.86 4.69 -4.66
CA PHE A 360 -15.28 4.06 -5.91
C PHE A 360 -14.19 3.15 -6.49
N ALA A 361 -12.92 3.56 -6.45
CA ALA A 361 -11.80 2.74 -6.89
C ALA A 361 -11.68 1.43 -6.08
N LEU A 362 -11.79 1.53 -4.76
CA LEU A 362 -11.78 0.38 -3.87
C LEU A 362 -12.94 -0.58 -4.15
N MET A 363 -14.14 -0.03 -4.34
CA MET A 363 -15.34 -0.80 -4.68
C MET A 363 -15.17 -1.57 -6.00
N VAL A 364 -14.66 -0.90 -7.05
CA VAL A 364 -14.40 -1.53 -8.35
C VAL A 364 -13.33 -2.61 -8.25
N GLY A 365 -12.23 -2.37 -7.52
CA GLY A 365 -11.17 -3.35 -7.31
C GLY A 365 -11.68 -4.61 -6.61
N LEU A 366 -12.43 -4.43 -5.52
CA LEU A 366 -13.05 -5.53 -4.77
C LEU A 366 -14.06 -6.30 -5.61
N PHE A 367 -14.93 -5.60 -6.36
CA PHE A 367 -15.89 -6.23 -7.26
C PHE A 367 -15.20 -7.13 -8.29
N LYS A 368 -14.18 -6.60 -8.98
CA LYS A 368 -13.42 -7.33 -10.00
C LYS A 368 -12.78 -8.60 -9.44
N SER A 369 -12.30 -8.54 -8.20
CA SER A 369 -11.74 -9.69 -7.50
C SER A 369 -12.80 -10.76 -7.21
N LEU A 370 -13.99 -10.36 -6.76
CA LEU A 370 -15.10 -11.27 -6.45
C LEU A 370 -15.64 -12.00 -7.69
N ILE A 371 -15.70 -11.32 -8.84
CA ILE A 371 -16.12 -11.95 -10.11
C ILE A 371 -15.00 -12.73 -10.81
N GLY A 372 -13.82 -12.86 -10.17
CA GLY A 372 -12.72 -13.70 -10.65
C GLY A 372 -11.93 -13.13 -11.83
N VAL A 373 -12.01 -11.82 -12.11
CA VAL A 373 -11.13 -11.18 -13.10
C VAL A 373 -9.69 -11.41 -12.67
N ARG A 374 -8.85 -11.89 -13.59
CA ARG A 374 -7.41 -12.02 -13.34
C ARG A 374 -6.68 -10.83 -13.93
N TYR A 375 -6.08 -10.02 -13.07
CA TYR A 375 -4.99 -9.15 -13.48
C TYR A 375 -3.69 -9.90 -13.28
N VAL A 376 -2.85 -9.93 -14.31
CA VAL A 376 -1.42 -10.14 -14.10
C VAL A 376 -0.88 -8.77 -13.70
N THR A 377 -0.22 -8.66 -12.54
CA THR A 377 0.42 -7.41 -12.12
C THR A 377 1.61 -7.14 -13.05
N MET A 378 1.31 -6.58 -14.22
CA MET A 378 2.32 -6.12 -15.15
C MET A 378 2.92 -4.83 -14.60
N TRP A 379 4.24 -4.75 -14.55
CA TRP A 379 4.92 -3.52 -14.14
C TRP A 379 4.81 -2.50 -15.27
N GLU A 380 4.22 -1.35 -14.99
CA GLU A 380 4.10 -0.24 -15.94
C GLU A 380 5.00 0.91 -15.44
N THR A 381 5.65 1.62 -16.37
CA THR A 381 6.58 2.72 -16.04
C THR A 381 5.85 3.86 -15.34
N ALA A 382 6.56 4.63 -14.52
CA ALA A 382 6.02 5.86 -13.90
C ALA A 382 5.46 6.86 -14.94
N GLU A 383 5.94 6.81 -16.20
CA GLU A 383 5.46 7.65 -17.30
C GLU A 383 4.34 7.04 -18.17
N SER A 384 3.99 5.76 -18.00
CA SER A 384 2.92 5.10 -18.78
C SER A 384 1.52 5.70 -18.56
N PHE A 385 1.43 6.63 -17.62
CA PHE A 385 0.25 7.39 -17.23
C PHE A 385 0.19 8.80 -17.86
N ARG A 386 1.13 9.16 -18.74
CA ARG A 386 1.12 10.43 -19.50
C ARG A 386 0.26 10.39 -20.76
#